data_AF-A0A0N4TLM0-F1
#
_entry.id   AF-A0A0N4TLM0-F1
#
_cell.length_a   1.000
_cell.length_b   1.000
_cell.length_c   1.000
_cell.angle_alpha   90.00
_cell.angle_beta   90.00
_cell.angle_gamma   90.00
#
_symmetry.space_group_name_H-M   'P 1'
#
loop_
_entity.id
_entity.type
_entity.pdbx_description
1 polymer ?
#
loop_
_entity_poly.entity_id
_entity_poly.type
_entity_poly.pdbx_seq_one_letter_code
_entity_poly.pdbx_strand_id
1 'polypeptide(L)'
;MQNLSMNELSSKRINSKLYVDLIVNGQLDREYRSQYELLIEALDGGNPPNSGTMLVNVTILDANDNAPEFNQTEYGAFVPLNVSMNDIVAAVYAIDFDLGENARIAYSIAKSHSDLKVPFEIDGESGIVRVTDPALLIPGSIYQLLIIANDHGLPQPLESTTFLTITIEKSNQSKINFDIIWLTDNNQPEIYENITVGYVIARITVQNAPQKSELFVNGCDALCIKETDSLDVYLMIACGSFDREQKSKYNLLFTVKSHGKQLLEIPVFLEILDVNDNAPKFDKSPIHVIFNQSTTQFKLIRIHATDLDSGKNGRINYSLSGTNQFKIESDTGILSIHENFDCLLNREYHFRVCAKDFGTPSLSTTVDVIAEIIDSNGQPPLFTKPLYDVTIGEDIESGTCLLKNEKEV
;
A
#
# COMPACT_ATOMS: atom_id res chain seq x y z
N MET A 1 -18.04 4.34 1.03
CA MET A 1 -17.03 5.32 0.60
C MET A 1 -17.75 6.56 0.10
N GLN A 2 -18.02 7.51 0.98
CA GLN A 2 -18.39 8.87 0.57
C GLN A 2 -17.11 9.56 0.12
N ASN A 3 -17.09 10.12 -1.08
CA ASN A 3 -15.99 10.96 -1.55
C ASN A 3 -15.86 12.16 -0.60
N LEU A 4 -14.83 12.17 0.25
CA LEU A 4 -14.47 13.33 1.06
C LEU A 4 -13.84 14.36 0.13
N SER A 5 -14.49 15.50 -0.02
CA SER A 5 -14.09 16.54 -0.98
C SER A 5 -14.00 17.88 -0.29
N MET A 6 -12.79 18.42 -0.12
CA MET A 6 -12.56 19.82 0.27
C MET A 6 -12.85 20.74 -0.94
N ASN A 7 -14.09 20.74 -1.43
CA ASN A 7 -14.44 21.30 -2.75
C ASN A 7 -15.56 22.36 -2.70
N GLU A 8 -16.08 22.74 -1.53
CA GLU A 8 -17.02 23.86 -1.47
C GLU A 8 -16.26 25.19 -1.37
N LEU A 9 -16.06 25.78 -2.55
CA LEU A 9 -15.75 27.19 -2.70
C LEU A 9 -17.05 27.96 -2.61
N SER A 10 -17.28 28.66 -1.50
CA SER A 10 -18.33 29.67 -1.46
C SER A 10 -17.74 31.00 -1.91
N SER A 11 -18.53 31.81 -2.61
CA SER A 11 -18.08 33.13 -3.00
C SER A 11 -19.13 34.19 -2.70
N LYS A 12 -18.68 35.35 -2.25
CA LYS A 12 -19.54 36.47 -1.92
C LYS A 12 -19.07 37.70 -2.66
N ARG A 13 -20.00 38.43 -3.28
CA ARG A 13 -19.71 39.70 -3.94
C ARG A 13 -20.08 40.86 -3.02
N ILE A 14 -19.12 41.71 -2.68
CA ILE A 14 -19.34 42.94 -1.88
C ILE A 14 -18.68 44.09 -2.63
N ASN A 15 -19.45 45.15 -2.95
CA ASN A 15 -18.96 46.35 -3.63
C ASN A 15 -18.12 46.04 -4.90
N SER A 16 -18.64 45.19 -5.79
CA SER A 16 -17.98 44.73 -7.03
C SER A 16 -16.73 43.87 -6.88
N LYS A 17 -16.32 43.53 -5.64
CA LYS A 17 -15.22 42.60 -5.32
C LYS A 17 -15.76 41.20 -5.06
N LEU A 18 -15.13 40.16 -5.61
CA LEU A 18 -15.45 38.75 -5.33
C LEU A 18 -14.53 38.22 -4.24
N TYR A 19 -15.12 37.75 -3.15
CA TYR A 19 -14.46 37.04 -2.06
C TYR A 19 -14.68 35.55 -2.28
N VAL A 20 -13.63 34.76 -2.10
CA VAL A 20 -13.70 33.30 -2.17
C VAL A 20 -13.38 32.79 -0.78
N ASP A 21 -14.31 32.02 -0.22
CA ASP A 21 -14.15 31.30 1.03
C ASP A 21 -13.98 29.82 0.70
N LEU A 22 -12.84 29.25 1.10
CA LEU A 22 -12.63 27.81 1.05
C LEU A 22 -13.24 27.20 2.31
N ILE A 23 -14.20 26.29 2.15
CA ILE A 23 -14.93 25.66 3.24
C ILE A 23 -14.66 24.16 3.23
N VAL A 24 -14.42 23.59 4.42
CA VAL A 24 -14.32 22.14 4.59
C VAL A 24 -15.71 21.53 4.40
N ASN A 25 -15.85 20.64 3.42
CA ASN A 25 -17.10 19.92 3.18
C ASN A 25 -16.89 18.42 3.44
N GLY A 26 -17.40 17.96 4.58
CA GLY A 26 -17.20 16.60 5.08
C GLY A 26 -16.11 16.49 6.14
N GLN A 27 -15.81 15.25 6.53
CA GLN A 27 -14.75 14.93 7.49
C GLN A 27 -13.39 14.94 6.79
N LEU A 28 -12.36 15.33 7.52
CA LEU A 28 -10.98 15.16 7.08
C LEU A 28 -10.40 13.94 7.78
N ASP A 29 -9.46 13.29 7.12
CA ASP A 29 -8.79 12.09 7.57
C ASP A 29 -7.34 12.20 7.06
N ARG A 30 -6.43 12.45 7.99
CA ARG A 30 -5.02 12.68 7.74
C ARG A 30 -4.33 11.37 7.34
N GLU A 31 -4.72 10.24 7.91
CA GLU A 31 -4.20 8.92 7.58
C GLU A 31 -4.47 8.58 6.11
N TYR A 32 -5.63 8.99 5.60
CA TYR A 32 -5.95 8.90 4.18
C TYR A 32 -5.24 9.97 3.34
N ARG A 33 -5.28 11.24 3.78
CA ARG A 33 -4.66 12.35 3.04
C ARG A 33 -4.28 13.52 3.95
N SER A 34 -2.98 13.63 4.23
CA SER A 34 -2.40 14.69 5.05
C SER A 34 -2.20 16.05 4.36
N GLN A 35 -2.29 16.11 3.02
CA GLN A 35 -2.07 17.35 2.26
C GLN A 35 -2.96 17.49 1.02
N TYR A 36 -3.39 18.72 0.75
CA TYR A 36 -4.13 19.10 -0.45
C TYR A 36 -3.41 20.22 -1.18
N GLU A 37 -3.31 20.10 -2.50
CA GLU A 37 -2.89 21.17 -3.42
C GLU A 37 -4.09 21.51 -4.30
N LEU A 38 -4.64 22.71 -4.14
CA LEU A 38 -5.84 23.15 -4.82
C LEU A 38 -5.50 24.26 -5.82
N LEU A 39 -5.82 24.04 -7.10
CA LEU A 39 -5.76 25.07 -8.12
C LEU A 39 -7.14 25.75 -8.22
N ILE A 40 -7.24 26.96 -7.70
CA ILE A 40 -8.46 27.77 -7.77
C ILE A 40 -8.45 28.53 -9.08
N GLU A 41 -9.46 28.30 -9.92
CA GLU A 41 -9.69 29.03 -11.16
C GLU A 41 -10.80 30.07 -10.97
N ALA A 42 -10.53 31.31 -11.37
CA ALA A 42 -11.55 32.35 -11.50
C ALA A 42 -11.86 32.55 -12.98
N LEU A 43 -13.15 32.62 -13.33
CA LEU A 43 -13.62 32.95 -14.67
C LEU A 43 -14.19 34.37 -14.70
N ASP A 44 -13.98 35.10 -15.80
CA ASP A 44 -14.77 36.30 -16.07
C ASP A 44 -16.11 35.95 -16.73
N GLY A 45 -17.00 36.94 -16.83
CA GLY A 45 -18.33 36.78 -17.44
C GLY A 45 -18.34 36.96 -18.96
N GLY A 46 -17.17 36.90 -19.61
CA GLY A 46 -17.04 37.01 -21.05
C GLY A 46 -17.66 35.83 -21.79
N ASN A 47 -17.82 35.96 -23.11
CA ASN A 47 -18.18 34.84 -23.96
C ASN A 47 -17.24 34.77 -25.19
N PRO A 48 -16.27 33.85 -25.19
CA PRO A 48 -15.92 32.91 -24.10
C PRO A 48 -15.40 33.62 -22.84
N PRO A 49 -15.51 32.95 -21.68
CA PRO A 49 -14.97 33.44 -20.42
C PRO A 49 -13.46 33.23 -20.36
N ASN A 50 -12.80 34.12 -19.65
CA ASN A 50 -11.37 34.10 -19.48
C ASN A 50 -11.00 33.69 -18.07
N SER A 51 -9.85 33.03 -17.88
CA SER A 51 -9.50 32.42 -16.59
C SER A 51 -8.15 32.78 -15.97
N GLY A 52 -8.16 33.01 -14.66
CA GLY A 52 -6.99 33.19 -13.80
C GLY A 52 -6.89 32.05 -12.81
N THR A 53 -5.68 31.73 -12.33
CA THR A 53 -5.46 30.61 -11.41
C THR A 53 -4.59 30.97 -10.20
N MET A 54 -4.79 30.28 -9.07
CA MET A 54 -4.03 30.42 -7.82
C MET A 54 -3.90 29.05 -7.13
N LEU A 55 -2.75 28.78 -6.52
CA LEU A 55 -2.52 27.56 -5.74
C LEU A 55 -2.81 27.78 -4.25
N VAL A 56 -3.40 26.78 -3.60
CA VAL A 56 -3.58 26.71 -2.15
C VAL A 56 -3.07 25.37 -1.64
N ASN A 57 -2.07 25.40 -0.76
CA ASN A 57 -1.59 24.22 -0.06
C ASN A 57 -2.26 24.14 1.30
N VAL A 58 -2.87 22.99 1.61
CA VAL A 58 -3.51 22.71 2.89
C VAL A 58 -2.79 21.55 3.56
N THR A 59 -2.34 21.75 4.80
CA THR A 59 -1.74 20.71 5.64
C THR A 59 -2.72 20.31 6.74
N ILE A 60 -3.00 19.02 6.87
CA ILE A 60 -3.87 18.45 7.90
C ILE A 60 -3.02 18.07 9.12
N LEU A 61 -3.42 18.51 10.31
CA LEU A 61 -2.82 18.13 11.59
C LEU A 61 -3.53 16.90 12.16
N ASP A 62 -2.74 16.09 12.84
CA ASP A 62 -3.10 14.83 13.48
C ASP A 62 -4.05 15.02 14.68
N ALA A 63 -5.03 14.14 14.80
CA ALA A 63 -5.84 13.90 15.99
C ALA A 63 -5.54 12.49 16.54
N ASN A 64 -5.95 12.20 17.79
CA ASN A 64 -5.82 10.85 18.36
C ASN A 64 -7.13 10.07 18.14
N ASP A 65 -7.36 9.59 16.92
CA ASP A 65 -8.58 8.90 16.52
C ASP A 65 -8.37 7.47 16.00
N ASN A 66 -7.12 7.00 15.92
CA ASN A 66 -6.80 5.59 15.70
C ASN A 66 -6.33 4.95 17.00
N ALA A 67 -6.90 3.80 17.35
CA ALA A 67 -6.41 3.01 18.48
C ALA A 67 -5.32 2.03 18.01
N PRO A 68 -4.38 1.62 18.88
CA PRO A 68 -3.36 0.64 18.51
C PRO A 68 -3.98 -0.66 17.98
N GLU A 69 -3.45 -1.23 16.90
CA GLU A 69 -3.91 -2.47 16.29
C GLU A 69 -2.82 -3.55 16.41
N PHE A 70 -3.11 -4.65 17.12
CA PHE A 70 -2.23 -5.82 17.15
C PHE A 70 -2.19 -6.51 15.78
N ASN A 71 -1.01 -6.94 15.33
CA ASN A 71 -0.87 -7.67 14.06
C ASN A 71 -1.43 -9.11 14.08
N GLN A 72 -1.89 -9.60 15.25
CA GLN A 72 -2.50 -10.90 15.45
C GLN A 72 -3.65 -10.80 16.46
N THR A 73 -4.73 -11.54 16.19
CA THR A 73 -5.89 -11.63 17.09
C THR A 73 -5.61 -12.47 18.34
N GLU A 74 -4.62 -13.37 18.27
CA GLU A 74 -4.12 -14.17 19.39
C GLU A 74 -2.67 -14.58 19.12
N TYR A 75 -1.84 -14.60 20.16
CA TYR A 75 -0.45 -15.03 20.15
C TYR A 75 -0.28 -16.37 20.87
N GLY A 76 0.70 -17.17 20.44
CA GLY A 76 1.01 -18.46 21.06
C GLY A 76 2.50 -18.62 21.35
N ALA A 77 2.84 -19.18 22.50
CA ALA A 77 4.22 -19.50 22.86
C ALA A 77 4.34 -20.85 23.58
N PHE A 78 5.48 -21.53 23.37
CA PHE A 78 5.85 -22.75 24.08
C PHE A 78 7.08 -22.49 24.95
N VAL A 79 7.00 -22.87 26.22
CA VAL A 79 8.07 -22.65 27.20
C VAL A 79 8.63 -24.00 27.64
N PRO A 80 9.92 -24.28 27.41
CA PRO A 80 10.54 -25.53 27.85
C PRO A 80 10.73 -25.57 29.37
N LEU A 81 10.97 -26.76 29.93
CA LEU A 81 11.09 -26.94 31.39
C LEU A 81 12.38 -26.41 32.00
N ASN A 82 13.38 -26.07 31.18
CA ASN A 82 14.70 -25.59 31.61
C ASN A 82 14.89 -24.08 31.46
N VAL A 83 13.80 -23.30 31.39
CA VAL A 83 13.88 -21.84 31.31
C VAL A 83 14.42 -21.21 32.59
N SER A 84 15.12 -20.11 32.42
CA SER A 84 15.67 -19.26 33.46
C SER A 84 14.87 -17.96 33.59
N MET A 85 15.06 -17.27 34.71
CA MET A 85 14.51 -15.93 34.90
C MET A 85 15.02 -15.01 33.79
N ASN A 86 14.14 -14.15 33.29
CA ASN A 86 14.33 -13.22 32.17
C ASN A 86 14.41 -13.85 30.77
N ASP A 87 14.26 -15.18 30.62
CA ASP A 87 14.14 -15.79 29.30
C ASP A 87 12.93 -15.21 28.55
N ILE A 88 13.12 -14.95 27.25
CA ILE A 88 12.08 -14.42 26.37
C ILE A 88 11.09 -15.55 26.03
N VAL A 89 9.81 -15.27 26.21
CA VAL A 89 8.71 -16.20 25.92
C VAL A 89 8.08 -15.89 24.57
N ALA A 90 7.76 -14.62 24.35
CA ALA A 90 7.08 -14.13 23.17
C ALA A 90 7.43 -12.66 22.93
N ALA A 91 7.09 -12.15 21.76
CA ALA A 91 7.02 -10.73 21.48
C ALA A 91 5.66 -10.44 20.84
N VAL A 92 4.94 -9.45 21.36
CA VAL A 92 3.72 -8.94 20.76
C VAL A 92 4.02 -7.66 19.99
N TYR A 93 3.19 -7.34 19.01
CA TYR A 93 3.37 -6.18 18.16
C TYR A 93 2.03 -5.55 17.82
N ALA A 94 1.92 -4.25 18.13
CA ALA A 94 0.83 -3.39 17.71
C ALA A 94 1.37 -2.20 16.90
N ILE A 95 0.53 -1.67 16.02
CA ILE A 95 0.78 -0.46 15.24
C ILE A 95 -0.31 0.56 15.50
N ASP A 96 0.04 1.83 15.44
CA ASP A 96 -0.91 2.93 15.55
C ASP A 96 -0.68 3.85 14.36
N PHE A 97 -1.76 4.30 13.71
CA PHE A 97 -1.69 5.01 12.44
C PHE A 97 -1.57 6.53 12.60
N ASP A 98 -1.76 7.05 13.81
CA ASP A 98 -1.62 8.47 14.15
C ASP A 98 -0.14 8.94 14.06
N LEU A 99 0.18 10.15 14.56
CA LEU A 99 1.55 10.67 14.56
C LEU A 99 2.09 10.98 15.96
N GLY A 100 3.38 10.74 16.15
CA GLY A 100 4.10 11.18 17.35
C GLY A 100 3.60 10.47 18.61
N GLU A 101 3.19 11.23 19.63
CA GLU A 101 2.67 10.66 20.88
C GLU A 101 1.31 9.98 20.70
N ASN A 102 0.49 10.42 19.73
CA ASN A 102 -0.76 9.75 19.40
C ASN A 102 -0.52 8.33 18.87
N ALA A 103 0.64 8.08 18.23
CA ALA A 103 1.02 6.74 17.80
C ALA A 103 1.98 5.99 18.76
N ARG A 104 2.32 6.58 19.90
CA ARG A 104 3.33 6.00 20.81
C ARG A 104 2.68 4.95 21.71
N ILE A 105 2.92 3.69 21.37
CA ILE A 105 2.32 2.55 22.07
C ILE A 105 3.08 2.21 23.36
N ALA A 106 2.33 1.91 24.41
CA ALA A 106 2.78 1.23 25.61
C ALA A 106 2.02 -0.10 25.81
N TYR A 107 2.76 -1.15 26.19
CA TYR A 107 2.22 -2.49 26.41
C TYR A 107 2.08 -2.82 27.89
N SER A 108 1.03 -3.57 28.24
CA SER A 108 0.88 -4.11 29.59
C SER A 108 0.13 -5.45 29.60
N ILE A 109 0.32 -6.23 30.67
CA ILE A 109 -0.51 -7.41 30.94
C ILE A 109 -1.62 -6.98 31.89
N ALA A 110 -2.87 -7.25 31.53
CA ALA A 110 -4.02 -6.94 32.37
C ALA A 110 -3.89 -7.63 33.73
N LYS A 111 -4.15 -6.89 34.81
CA LYS A 111 -4.14 -7.46 36.16
C LYS A 111 -5.27 -8.48 36.29
N SER A 112 -4.92 -9.74 36.55
CA SER A 112 -5.92 -10.77 36.88
C SER A 112 -6.60 -10.44 38.21
N HIS A 113 -7.89 -10.70 38.31
CA HIS A 113 -8.67 -10.60 39.56
C HIS A 113 -8.36 -11.74 40.55
N SER A 114 -7.54 -12.72 40.14
CA SER A 114 -7.11 -13.82 40.99
C SER A 114 -5.80 -13.46 41.71
N ASP A 115 -5.67 -13.84 42.98
CA ASP A 115 -4.45 -13.67 43.82
C ASP A 115 -3.22 -14.46 43.31
N LEU A 116 -3.29 -15.04 42.11
CA LEU A 116 -2.23 -15.83 41.52
C LEU A 116 -1.21 -14.91 40.85
N LYS A 117 0.01 -14.90 41.39
CA LYS A 117 1.18 -14.26 40.78
C LYS A 117 1.44 -14.91 39.42
N VAL A 118 1.19 -14.17 38.34
CA VAL A 118 1.49 -14.59 36.97
C VAL A 118 3.01 -14.53 36.78
N PRO A 119 3.70 -15.63 36.38
CA PRO A 119 5.16 -15.68 36.29
C PRO A 119 5.73 -15.07 35.01
N PHE A 120 5.05 -14.05 34.48
CA PHE A 120 5.41 -13.36 33.25
C PHE A 120 5.32 -11.85 33.44
N GLU A 121 6.21 -11.13 32.77
CA GLU A 121 6.16 -9.68 32.62
C GLU A 121 6.25 -9.31 31.15
N ILE A 122 5.74 -8.14 30.79
CA ILE A 122 5.88 -7.56 29.46
C ILE A 122 6.67 -6.26 29.59
N ASP A 123 7.63 -6.07 28.69
CA ASP A 123 8.30 -4.80 28.54
C ASP A 123 7.38 -3.79 27.86
N GLY A 124 7.16 -2.65 28.53
CA GLY A 124 6.15 -1.68 28.14
C GLY A 124 6.44 -0.95 26.82
N GLU A 125 7.68 -0.93 26.33
CA GLU A 125 8.02 -0.26 25.07
C GLU A 125 8.20 -1.25 23.91
N SER A 126 8.79 -2.41 24.15
CA SER A 126 9.14 -3.39 23.11
C SER A 126 8.10 -4.50 22.91
N GLY A 127 7.16 -4.69 23.83
CA GLY A 127 6.20 -5.78 23.78
C GLY A 127 6.81 -7.17 24.02
N ILE A 128 8.06 -7.24 24.51
CA ILE A 128 8.73 -8.51 24.82
C ILE A 128 8.19 -9.07 26.13
N VAL A 129 7.72 -10.30 26.10
CA VAL A 129 7.25 -11.04 27.28
C VAL A 129 8.34 -11.95 27.82
N ARG A 130 8.63 -11.86 29.12
CA ARG A 130 9.70 -12.61 29.80
C ARG A 130 9.19 -13.42 30.99
N VAL A 131 9.93 -14.47 31.34
CA VAL A 131 9.70 -15.24 32.56
C VAL A 131 10.22 -14.47 33.78
N THR A 132 9.37 -14.23 34.77
CA THR A 132 9.79 -13.57 36.03
C THR A 132 10.14 -14.56 37.14
N ASP A 133 9.51 -15.73 37.13
CA ASP A 133 9.67 -16.72 38.20
C ASP A 133 9.49 -18.14 37.64
N PRO A 134 10.58 -18.78 37.17
CA PRO A 134 10.53 -20.13 36.62
C PRO A 134 9.95 -21.18 37.59
N ALA A 135 10.06 -20.97 38.90
CA ALA A 135 9.59 -21.92 39.92
C ALA A 135 8.05 -21.98 40.01
N LEU A 136 7.34 -20.99 39.47
CA LEU A 136 5.88 -20.96 39.40
C LEU A 136 5.32 -21.57 38.10
N LEU A 137 6.19 -22.00 37.17
CA LEU A 137 5.79 -22.65 35.93
C LEU A 137 5.43 -24.11 36.20
N ILE A 138 4.19 -24.48 35.91
CA ILE A 138 3.68 -25.83 36.12
C ILE A 138 3.78 -26.62 34.80
N PRO A 139 4.50 -27.76 34.75
CA PRO A 139 4.62 -28.59 33.55
C PRO A 139 3.25 -29.01 32.97
N GLY A 140 3.04 -28.76 31.68
CA GLY A 140 1.79 -29.07 31.00
C GLY A 140 0.63 -28.09 31.24
N SER A 141 0.85 -27.01 31.99
CA SER A 141 -0.14 -25.94 32.17
C SER A 141 -0.19 -24.97 31.00
N ILE A 142 -1.34 -24.29 30.88
CA ILE A 142 -1.59 -23.24 29.90
C ILE A 142 -1.89 -21.94 30.68
N TYR A 143 -1.18 -20.87 30.34
CA TYR A 143 -1.41 -19.53 30.85
C TYR A 143 -2.00 -18.69 29.73
N GLN A 144 -3.14 -18.05 29.97
CA GLN A 144 -3.77 -17.14 29.01
C GLN A 144 -3.70 -15.73 29.58
N LEU A 145 -2.92 -14.87 28.92
CA LEU A 145 -2.70 -13.48 29.34
C LEU A 145 -3.51 -12.56 28.43
N LEU A 146 -4.23 -11.60 29.02
CA LEU A 146 -4.83 -10.49 28.27
C LEU A 146 -3.78 -9.38 28.18
N ILE A 147 -3.29 -9.13 26.97
CA ILE A 147 -2.32 -8.07 26.67
C ILE A 147 -3.09 -6.83 26.24
N ILE A 148 -2.67 -5.67 26.73
CA ILE A 148 -3.23 -4.36 26.43
C ILE A 148 -2.14 -3.54 25.72
N ALA A 149 -2.49 -2.90 24.60
CA ALA A 149 -1.69 -1.85 23.99
C ALA A 149 -2.48 -0.55 24.10
N ASN A 150 -1.86 0.49 24.64
CA ASN A 150 -2.44 1.83 24.71
C ASN A 150 -1.53 2.84 24.01
N ASP A 151 -2.10 3.81 23.33
CA ASP A 151 -1.35 4.94 22.83
C ASP A 151 -1.01 5.95 23.96
N HIS A 152 -0.36 7.06 23.62
CA HIS A 152 -0.07 8.18 24.52
C HIS A 152 -0.83 9.46 24.13
N GLY A 153 -1.87 9.32 23.31
CA GLY A 153 -2.58 10.46 22.75
C GLY A 153 -3.43 11.23 23.74
N LEU A 154 -3.73 12.47 23.36
CA LEU A 154 -4.62 13.39 24.09
C LEU A 154 -5.86 13.69 23.23
N PRO A 155 -7.03 13.98 23.83
CA PRO A 155 -7.29 14.20 25.26
C PRO A 155 -7.44 12.93 26.10
N GLN A 156 -7.59 11.77 25.47
CA GLN A 156 -7.66 10.48 26.13
C GLN A 156 -6.89 9.45 25.31
N PRO A 157 -6.06 8.61 25.95
CA PRO A 157 -5.43 7.50 25.27
C PRO A 157 -6.46 6.47 24.79
N LEU A 158 -6.25 5.90 23.61
CA LEU A 158 -7.02 4.77 23.11
C LEU A 158 -6.28 3.46 23.40
N GLU A 159 -7.04 2.36 23.54
CA GLU A 159 -6.48 1.04 23.85
C GLU A 159 -7.09 -0.07 23.01
N SER A 160 -6.32 -1.12 22.79
CA SER A 160 -6.77 -2.40 22.26
C SER A 160 -6.23 -3.56 23.07
N THR A 161 -6.83 -4.74 22.88
CA THR A 161 -6.45 -5.94 23.64
C THR A 161 -6.33 -7.18 22.75
N THR A 162 -5.45 -8.10 23.15
CA THR A 162 -5.27 -9.41 22.51
C THR A 162 -4.94 -10.48 23.55
N PHE A 163 -5.05 -11.76 23.19
CA PHE A 163 -4.66 -12.87 24.06
C PHE A 163 -3.28 -13.41 23.71
N LEU A 164 -2.48 -13.72 24.73
CA LEU A 164 -1.25 -14.51 24.61
C LEU A 164 -1.42 -15.83 25.38
N THR A 165 -1.42 -16.94 24.64
CA THR A 165 -1.55 -18.30 25.17
C THR A 165 -0.17 -18.95 25.28
N ILE A 166 0.29 -19.19 26.50
CA ILE A 166 1.60 -19.77 26.82
C ILE A 166 1.41 -21.21 27.31
N THR A 167 2.02 -22.18 26.62
CA THR A 167 1.97 -23.61 26.98
C THR A 167 3.32 -24.06 27.54
N ILE A 168 3.31 -24.62 28.75
CA ILE A 168 4.53 -25.17 29.36
C ILE A 168 4.71 -26.63 28.94
N GLU A 169 5.91 -26.98 28.49
CA GLU A 169 6.19 -28.36 28.08
C GLU A 169 5.98 -29.37 29.22
N LYS A 170 5.43 -30.54 28.88
CA LYS A 170 5.18 -31.62 29.84
C LYS A 170 6.40 -32.55 30.02
N SER A 171 7.29 -32.60 29.02
CA SER A 171 8.52 -33.40 28.99
C SER A 171 9.41 -33.01 27.81
N ASN A 172 10.73 -33.18 27.90
CA ASN A 172 11.72 -32.95 26.83
C ASN A 172 11.64 -33.95 25.65
N GLN A 173 10.46 -34.25 25.09
CA GLN A 173 10.38 -35.07 23.88
C GLN A 173 10.99 -34.31 22.69
N SER A 174 11.83 -34.99 21.91
CA SER A 174 12.48 -34.46 20.70
C SER A 174 11.43 -33.97 19.70
N LYS A 175 11.18 -32.67 19.70
CA LYS A 175 10.33 -31.96 18.75
C LYS A 175 10.73 -32.32 17.32
N ILE A 176 9.75 -32.52 16.44
CA ILE A 176 10.00 -32.65 15.00
C ILE A 176 10.72 -31.37 14.55
N ASN A 177 11.92 -31.52 14.02
CA ASN A 177 12.68 -30.41 13.46
C ASN A 177 12.32 -30.29 11.98
N PHE A 178 11.94 -29.09 11.56
CA PHE A 178 11.54 -28.80 10.19
C PHE A 178 12.31 -27.59 9.70
N ASP A 179 13.08 -27.78 8.64
CA ASP A 179 13.95 -26.77 8.07
C ASP A 179 13.68 -26.62 6.56
N ILE A 180 13.57 -25.39 6.08
CA ILE A 180 13.45 -25.07 4.65
C ILE A 180 14.65 -24.25 4.23
N ILE A 181 15.36 -24.72 3.22
CA ILE A 181 16.39 -23.96 2.51
C ILE A 181 15.86 -23.62 1.13
N TRP A 182 15.56 -22.34 0.91
CA TRP A 182 15.19 -21.80 -0.39
C TRP A 182 16.41 -21.84 -1.31
N LEU A 183 16.22 -22.37 -2.52
CA LEU A 183 17.26 -22.47 -3.55
C LEU A 183 17.13 -21.32 -4.57
N THR A 184 16.48 -20.25 -4.16
CA THR A 184 16.27 -18.99 -4.89
C THR A 184 17.50 -18.11 -4.72
N ASP A 185 17.67 -17.11 -5.59
CA ASP A 185 18.91 -16.30 -5.65
C ASP A 185 19.25 -15.57 -4.33
N ASN A 186 18.24 -15.25 -3.52
CA ASN A 186 18.35 -14.53 -2.25
C ASN A 186 18.05 -15.40 -1.02
N ASN A 187 17.88 -16.72 -1.20
CA ASN A 187 17.44 -17.66 -0.15
C ASN A 187 16.12 -17.25 0.53
N GLN A 188 15.23 -16.56 -0.18
CA GLN A 188 13.88 -16.19 0.29
C GLN A 188 12.78 -17.01 -0.41
N PRO A 189 11.56 -17.08 0.15
CA PRO A 189 10.42 -17.72 -0.49
C PRO A 189 9.85 -16.87 -1.65
N GLU A 190 10.67 -16.69 -2.69
CA GLU A 190 10.38 -15.84 -3.84
C GLU A 190 10.78 -16.54 -5.15
N ILE A 191 9.89 -16.57 -6.14
CA ILE A 191 10.17 -17.19 -7.46
C ILE A 191 9.71 -16.29 -8.59
N TYR A 192 10.44 -16.23 -9.70
CA TYR A 192 9.95 -15.56 -10.91
C TYR A 192 8.80 -16.34 -11.56
N GLU A 193 7.83 -15.65 -12.14
CA GLU A 193 6.68 -16.30 -12.78
C GLU A 193 7.03 -17.16 -14.01
N ASN A 194 8.13 -16.82 -14.68
CA ASN A 194 8.60 -17.52 -15.88
C ASN A 194 9.38 -18.82 -15.60
N ILE A 195 9.41 -19.31 -14.34
CA ILE A 195 10.07 -20.57 -14.03
C ILE A 195 9.40 -21.74 -14.78
N THR A 196 10.23 -22.67 -15.24
CA THR A 196 9.75 -23.85 -15.97
C THR A 196 9.32 -24.96 -15.00
N VAL A 197 8.35 -25.77 -15.42
CA VAL A 197 8.00 -27.01 -14.71
C VAL A 197 9.26 -27.87 -14.49
N GLY A 198 9.42 -28.38 -13.28
CA GLY A 198 10.59 -29.12 -12.81
C GLY A 198 11.64 -28.25 -12.11
N TYR A 199 11.48 -26.92 -12.09
CA TYR A 199 12.36 -26.02 -11.34
C TYR A 199 12.32 -26.37 -9.84
N VAL A 200 13.49 -26.51 -9.22
CA VAL A 200 13.62 -26.83 -7.79
C VAL A 200 13.66 -25.54 -6.99
N ILE A 201 12.67 -25.35 -6.13
CA ILE A 201 12.43 -24.09 -5.41
C ILE A 201 13.07 -24.13 -4.02
N ALA A 202 12.94 -25.26 -3.31
CA ALA A 202 13.45 -25.39 -1.96
C ALA A 202 13.86 -26.83 -1.62
N ARG A 203 14.82 -26.97 -0.71
CA ARG A 203 15.16 -28.21 -0.03
C ARG A 203 14.57 -28.18 1.38
N ILE A 204 13.76 -29.16 1.72
CA ILE A 204 13.08 -29.27 3.01
C ILE A 204 13.64 -30.47 3.77
N THR A 205 13.94 -30.29 5.04
CA THR A 205 14.47 -31.34 5.92
C THR A 205 13.52 -31.54 7.11
N VAL A 206 13.07 -32.77 7.34
CA VAL A 206 12.17 -33.15 8.44
C VAL A 206 12.84 -34.22 9.29
N GLN A 207 13.35 -33.84 10.47
CA GLN A 207 14.06 -34.74 11.38
C GLN A 207 13.23 -35.02 12.63
N ASN A 208 13.55 -36.13 13.30
CA ASN A 208 12.84 -36.60 14.51
C ASN A 208 11.35 -36.88 14.27
N ALA A 209 10.91 -36.97 13.01
CA ALA A 209 9.58 -37.45 12.68
C ALA A 209 9.50 -38.98 12.84
N PRO A 210 8.33 -39.52 13.19
CA PRO A 210 8.11 -40.97 13.19
C PRO A 210 8.47 -41.60 11.83
N GLN A 211 8.92 -42.86 11.84
CA GLN A 211 9.19 -43.57 10.59
C GLN A 211 7.96 -43.59 9.68
N LYS A 212 8.18 -43.40 8.38
CA LYS A 212 7.13 -43.28 7.33
C LYS A 212 6.23 -42.05 7.52
N SER A 213 6.79 -40.95 8.01
CA SER A 213 6.15 -39.66 7.88
C SER A 213 6.20 -39.16 6.43
N GLU A 214 5.14 -38.50 6.00
CA GLU A 214 4.98 -37.92 4.67
C GLU A 214 4.81 -36.40 4.80
N LEU A 215 5.41 -35.65 3.87
CA LEU A 215 5.31 -34.20 3.78
C LEU A 215 4.38 -33.78 2.63
N PHE A 216 3.45 -32.89 2.95
CA PHE A 216 2.52 -32.29 1.99
C PHE A 216 2.69 -30.78 1.95
N VAL A 217 2.40 -30.18 0.79
CA VAL A 217 2.23 -28.74 0.64
C VAL A 217 0.83 -28.49 0.10
N ASN A 218 0.08 -27.61 0.75
CA ASN A 218 -1.25 -27.16 0.31
C ASN A 218 -1.21 -25.66 0.01
N GLY A 219 -2.18 -25.17 -0.75
CA GLY A 219 -2.33 -23.74 -1.05
C GLY A 219 -1.88 -23.31 -2.45
N CYS A 220 -1.23 -24.20 -3.21
CA CYS A 220 -0.89 -23.98 -4.61
C CYS A 220 -0.79 -25.31 -5.38
N ASP A 221 -1.67 -25.50 -6.37
CA ASP A 221 -1.69 -26.72 -7.20
C ASP A 221 -0.51 -26.80 -8.18
N ALA A 222 0.19 -25.68 -8.41
CA ALA A 222 1.38 -25.61 -9.25
C ALA A 222 2.67 -26.03 -8.50
N LEU A 223 2.58 -26.41 -7.21
CA LEU A 223 3.73 -26.86 -6.40
C LEU A 223 3.58 -28.33 -6.00
N CYS A 224 4.70 -29.05 -6.01
CA CYS A 224 4.75 -30.43 -5.52
C CYS A 224 5.91 -30.65 -4.56
N ILE A 225 5.72 -31.61 -3.64
CA ILE A 225 6.81 -32.22 -2.88
C ILE A 225 7.31 -33.46 -3.61
N LYS A 226 8.63 -33.60 -3.71
CA LYS A 226 9.33 -34.79 -4.19
C LYS A 226 10.22 -35.35 -3.09
N GLU A 227 10.05 -36.62 -2.81
CA GLU A 227 10.95 -37.36 -1.93
C GLU A 227 12.32 -37.55 -2.59
N THR A 228 13.36 -37.61 -1.76
CA THR A 228 14.72 -37.94 -2.21
C THR A 228 15.12 -39.33 -1.70
N ASP A 229 16.31 -39.80 -2.07
CA ASP A 229 16.87 -41.05 -1.52
C ASP A 229 17.10 -40.98 0.00
N SER A 230 17.16 -39.77 0.57
CA SER A 230 17.26 -39.55 2.01
C SER A 230 15.86 -39.41 2.62
N LEU A 231 15.54 -40.27 3.59
CA LEU A 231 14.20 -40.35 4.22
C LEU A 231 13.72 -39.05 4.89
N ASP A 232 14.66 -38.18 5.26
CA ASP A 232 14.37 -36.93 5.97
C ASP A 232 14.44 -35.70 5.04
N VAL A 233 14.74 -35.87 3.74
CA VAL A 233 14.96 -34.75 2.81
C VAL A 233 13.97 -34.81 1.64
N TYR A 234 13.36 -33.66 1.39
CA TYR A 234 12.35 -33.44 0.37
C TYR A 234 12.75 -32.25 -0.51
N LEU A 235 12.28 -32.23 -1.74
CA LEU A 235 12.41 -31.10 -2.66
C LEU A 235 11.02 -30.55 -2.96
N MET A 236 10.88 -29.24 -2.87
CA MET A 236 9.72 -28.54 -3.43
C MET A 236 10.05 -28.11 -4.85
N ILE A 237 9.18 -28.46 -5.80
CA ILE A 237 9.37 -28.17 -7.22
C ILE A 237 8.14 -27.52 -7.84
N ALA A 238 8.35 -26.79 -8.93
CA ALA A 238 7.28 -26.33 -9.81
C ALA A 238 6.71 -27.50 -10.61
N CYS A 239 5.40 -27.73 -10.50
CA CYS A 239 4.63 -28.71 -11.25
C CYS A 239 3.67 -28.07 -12.27
N GLY A 240 3.40 -26.77 -12.12
CA GLY A 240 2.63 -25.96 -13.05
C GLY A 240 3.36 -24.68 -13.42
N SER A 241 2.69 -23.82 -14.19
CA SER A 241 3.14 -22.46 -14.49
C SER A 241 2.64 -21.47 -13.46
N PHE A 242 3.32 -20.33 -13.36
CA PHE A 242 2.93 -19.18 -12.55
C PHE A 242 2.63 -18.00 -13.47
N ASP A 243 1.71 -17.15 -13.03
CA ASP A 243 1.29 -15.91 -13.70
C ASP A 243 1.03 -14.92 -12.56
N ARG A 244 1.89 -13.90 -12.48
CA ARG A 244 1.91 -12.94 -11.38
C ARG A 244 0.73 -11.97 -11.49
N GLU A 245 0.36 -11.57 -12.70
CA GLU A 245 -0.82 -10.73 -12.99
C GLU A 245 -2.11 -11.42 -12.54
N GLN A 246 -2.16 -12.75 -12.62
CA GLN A 246 -3.26 -13.52 -12.07
C GLN A 246 -3.18 -13.68 -10.55
N LYS A 247 -2.01 -14.05 -10.01
CA LYS A 247 -1.82 -14.24 -8.56
C LYS A 247 -0.35 -14.14 -8.14
N SER A 248 -0.02 -13.04 -7.45
CA SER A 248 1.34 -12.75 -7.00
C SER A 248 1.76 -13.40 -5.68
N LYS A 249 0.82 -13.95 -4.90
CA LYS A 249 1.06 -14.36 -3.50
C LYS A 249 0.33 -15.65 -3.14
N TYR A 250 1.03 -16.58 -2.48
CA TYR A 250 0.49 -17.87 -2.06
C TYR A 250 0.73 -18.11 -0.56
N ASN A 251 -0.36 -18.41 0.15
CA ASN A 251 -0.32 -18.92 1.52
C ASN A 251 -0.19 -20.45 1.45
N LEU A 252 1.03 -20.95 1.62
CA LEU A 252 1.32 -22.36 1.64
C LEU A 252 1.16 -22.92 3.04
N LEU A 253 0.68 -24.16 3.14
CA LEU A 253 0.62 -24.90 4.39
C LEU A 253 1.36 -26.22 4.23
N PHE A 254 2.54 -26.31 4.83
CA PHE A 254 3.28 -27.56 4.92
C PHE A 254 2.71 -28.42 6.04
N THR A 255 2.41 -29.68 5.75
CA THR A 255 1.86 -30.61 6.74
C THR A 255 2.69 -31.88 6.78
N VAL A 256 3.17 -32.26 7.96
CA VAL A 256 3.79 -33.56 8.20
C VAL A 256 2.75 -34.51 8.77
N LYS A 257 2.51 -35.64 8.12
CA LYS A 257 1.58 -36.68 8.58
C LYS A 257 2.32 -37.99 8.81
N SER A 258 1.86 -38.81 9.76
CA SER A 258 2.28 -40.21 9.89
C SER A 258 1.04 -41.08 10.05
N HIS A 259 0.92 -42.12 9.22
CA HIS A 259 -0.23 -43.02 9.21
C HIS A 259 -1.58 -42.27 9.15
N GLY A 260 -1.65 -41.20 8.36
CA GLY A 260 -2.84 -40.35 8.20
C GLY A 260 -3.09 -39.35 9.35
N LYS A 261 -2.36 -39.44 10.47
CA LYS A 261 -2.44 -38.47 11.57
C LYS A 261 -1.49 -37.31 11.32
N GLN A 262 -2.02 -36.09 11.42
CA GLN A 262 -1.25 -34.86 11.37
C GLN A 262 -0.36 -34.70 12.61
N LEU A 263 0.91 -34.37 12.38
CA LEU A 263 1.92 -34.20 13.42
C LEU A 263 2.44 -32.76 13.52
N LEU A 264 2.54 -32.06 12.38
CA LEU A 264 3.07 -30.69 12.30
C LEU A 264 2.40 -29.94 11.14
N GLU A 265 2.17 -28.65 11.35
CA GLU A 265 1.71 -27.70 10.33
C GLU A 265 2.56 -26.44 10.38
N ILE A 266 3.03 -25.99 9.22
CA ILE A 266 3.86 -24.79 9.10
C ILE A 266 3.33 -23.94 7.94
N PRO A 267 2.76 -22.76 8.23
CA PRO A 267 2.38 -21.81 7.20
C PRO A 267 3.63 -21.13 6.64
N VAL A 268 3.68 -20.96 5.32
CA VAL A 268 4.75 -20.27 4.60
C VAL A 268 4.13 -19.37 3.54
N PHE A 269 4.64 -18.16 3.42
CA PHE A 269 4.24 -17.22 2.39
C PHE A 269 5.21 -17.28 1.21
N LEU A 270 4.71 -17.53 0.01
CA LEU A 270 5.48 -17.53 -1.24
C LEU A 270 5.05 -16.34 -2.10
N GLU A 271 6.03 -15.54 -2.52
CA GLU A 271 5.84 -14.41 -3.43
C GLU A 271 6.30 -14.76 -4.85
N ILE A 272 5.49 -14.38 -5.84
CA ILE A 272 5.82 -14.48 -7.25
C ILE A 272 6.40 -13.14 -7.70
N LEU A 273 7.64 -13.18 -8.17
CA LEU A 273 8.37 -12.05 -8.72
C LEU A 273 8.02 -11.86 -10.19
N ASP A 274 7.99 -10.59 -10.54
CA ASP A 274 7.53 -10.04 -11.80
C ASP A 274 8.54 -10.23 -12.94
N VAL A 275 8.03 -10.56 -14.12
CA VAL A 275 8.74 -10.62 -15.40
C VAL A 275 8.05 -9.67 -16.37
N ASN A 276 8.81 -8.93 -17.18
CA ASN A 276 8.24 -8.00 -18.14
C ASN A 276 7.66 -8.72 -19.37
N ASP A 277 6.45 -9.26 -19.25
CA ASP A 277 5.77 -10.01 -20.31
C ASP A 277 4.45 -9.36 -20.79
N ASN A 278 4.01 -8.27 -20.16
CA ASN A 278 2.92 -7.43 -20.65
C ASN A 278 3.47 -6.14 -21.28
N ALA A 279 2.90 -5.75 -22.42
CA ALA A 279 3.21 -4.47 -23.05
C ALA A 279 2.18 -3.40 -22.64
N PRO A 280 2.55 -2.11 -22.58
CA PRO A 280 1.60 -1.05 -22.28
C PRO A 280 0.41 -1.05 -23.24
N LYS A 281 -0.79 -0.74 -22.75
CA LYS A 281 -2.03 -0.76 -23.53
C LYS A 281 -2.82 0.54 -23.36
N PHE A 282 -3.11 1.21 -24.47
CA PHE A 282 -3.94 2.42 -24.46
C PHE A 282 -5.42 2.12 -24.22
N ASP A 283 -6.11 3.02 -23.52
CA ASP A 283 -7.56 2.90 -23.23
C ASP A 283 -8.43 3.01 -24.49
N LYS A 284 -7.96 3.76 -25.50
CA LYS A 284 -8.69 4.08 -26.73
C LYS A 284 -7.75 4.02 -27.93
N SER A 285 -8.27 3.57 -29.07
CA SER A 285 -7.57 3.59 -30.35
C SER A 285 -8.59 3.74 -31.49
N PRO A 286 -8.52 4.79 -32.32
CA PRO A 286 -7.61 5.96 -32.21
C PRO A 286 -8.02 6.91 -31.07
N ILE A 287 -7.14 7.85 -30.72
CA ILE A 287 -7.43 8.90 -29.73
C ILE A 287 -7.83 10.19 -30.46
N HIS A 288 -9.00 10.73 -30.12
CA HIS A 288 -9.49 12.00 -30.67
C HIS A 288 -9.32 13.15 -29.66
N VAL A 289 -8.78 14.28 -30.11
CA VAL A 289 -8.54 15.49 -29.31
C VAL A 289 -9.19 16.69 -30.00
N ILE A 290 -10.01 17.45 -29.29
CA ILE A 290 -10.65 18.66 -29.82
C ILE A 290 -10.28 19.84 -28.91
N PHE A 291 -9.78 20.95 -29.48
CA PHE A 291 -9.26 22.08 -28.69
C PHE A 291 -9.45 23.44 -29.37
N ASN A 292 -9.40 24.55 -28.61
CA ASN A 292 -9.66 25.90 -29.12
C ASN A 292 -8.38 26.72 -29.38
N GLN A 293 -8.45 27.76 -30.23
CA GLN A 293 -7.38 28.74 -30.44
C GLN A 293 -7.09 29.61 -29.21
N SER A 294 -8.08 29.86 -28.35
CA SER A 294 -7.92 30.66 -27.11
C SER A 294 -7.39 29.88 -25.91
N THR A 295 -7.05 28.60 -26.08
CA THR A 295 -6.50 27.77 -24.99
C THR A 295 -5.10 28.29 -24.64
N THR A 296 -5.05 29.28 -23.74
CA THR A 296 -3.82 29.91 -23.23
C THR A 296 -3.04 28.98 -22.29
N GLN A 297 -3.65 27.87 -21.89
CA GLN A 297 -2.98 26.82 -21.15
C GLN A 297 -2.45 25.78 -22.15
N PHE A 298 -1.13 25.70 -22.22
CA PHE A 298 -0.40 24.82 -23.13
C PHE A 298 -0.80 23.34 -23.07
N LYS A 299 -1.64 22.86 -22.13
CA LYS A 299 -2.00 21.44 -21.91
C LYS A 299 -3.40 21.13 -22.47
N LEU A 300 -3.54 20.04 -23.23
CA LEU A 300 -4.77 19.63 -23.94
C LEU A 300 -5.52 18.52 -23.20
N ILE A 301 -4.97 17.31 -23.20
CA ILE A 301 -5.54 16.13 -22.57
C ILE A 301 -4.43 15.27 -21.98
N ARG A 302 -4.77 14.34 -21.11
CA ARG A 302 -3.88 13.26 -20.69
C ARG A 302 -4.13 12.02 -21.55
N ILE A 303 -3.12 11.59 -22.29
CA ILE A 303 -3.11 10.30 -22.97
C ILE A 303 -2.71 9.25 -21.94
N HIS A 304 -3.49 8.19 -21.84
CA HIS A 304 -3.34 7.17 -20.81
C HIS A 304 -3.23 5.78 -21.42
N ALA A 305 -2.22 5.05 -20.96
CA ALA A 305 -2.02 3.63 -21.16
C ALA A 305 -1.80 2.96 -19.80
N THR A 306 -2.14 1.69 -19.71
CA THR A 306 -1.90 0.84 -18.54
C THR A 306 -0.98 -0.31 -18.90
N ASP A 307 -0.16 -0.72 -17.96
CA ASP A 307 0.67 -1.91 -18.05
C ASP A 307 0.35 -2.77 -16.83
N LEU A 308 0.26 -4.10 -17.02
CA LEU A 308 -0.14 -5.01 -15.97
C LEU A 308 1.04 -5.40 -15.06
N ASP A 309 2.27 -5.25 -15.54
CA ASP A 309 3.47 -5.64 -14.82
C ASP A 309 3.74 -4.74 -13.59
N SER A 310 4.61 -5.17 -12.68
CA SER A 310 4.94 -4.43 -11.45
C SER A 310 6.05 -3.42 -11.64
N GLY A 311 6.08 -2.41 -10.75
CA GLY A 311 7.28 -1.62 -10.50
C GLY A 311 7.85 -0.94 -11.74
N LYS A 312 9.04 -1.35 -12.20
CA LYS A 312 9.68 -0.80 -13.40
C LYS A 312 9.11 -1.38 -14.69
N ASN A 313 8.70 -2.65 -14.65
CA ASN A 313 8.13 -3.34 -15.79
C ASN A 313 6.76 -2.73 -16.14
N GLY A 314 5.95 -2.35 -15.14
CA GLY A 314 4.70 -1.64 -15.39
C GLY A 314 4.79 -0.11 -15.55
N ARG A 315 5.99 0.49 -15.40
CA ARG A 315 6.14 1.95 -15.45
C ARG A 315 6.19 2.41 -16.90
N ILE A 316 5.32 3.33 -17.26
CA ILE A 316 5.19 3.79 -18.65
C ILE A 316 5.90 5.13 -18.87
N ASN A 317 6.58 5.24 -20.01
CA ASN A 317 7.10 6.48 -20.56
C ASN A 317 6.45 6.75 -21.92
N TYR A 318 5.97 7.97 -22.13
CA TYR A 318 5.32 8.40 -23.35
C TYR A 318 6.29 9.14 -24.27
N SER A 319 6.16 8.89 -25.57
CA SER A 319 6.86 9.63 -26.61
C SER A 319 5.94 9.88 -27.79
N LEU A 320 6.18 10.98 -28.52
CA LEU A 320 5.37 11.42 -29.65
C LEU A 320 6.23 11.43 -30.91
N SER A 321 5.64 11.03 -32.04
CA SER A 321 6.28 11.07 -33.35
C SER A 321 5.30 11.51 -34.44
N GLY A 322 5.81 12.17 -35.48
CA GLY A 322 5.01 12.60 -36.64
C GLY A 322 4.46 14.03 -36.57
N THR A 323 4.81 14.81 -35.55
CA THR A 323 4.43 16.23 -35.43
C THR A 323 5.48 17.00 -34.61
N ASN A 324 5.62 18.30 -34.89
CA ASN A 324 6.40 19.24 -34.07
C ASN A 324 5.49 20.26 -33.35
N GLN A 325 4.19 20.28 -33.68
CA GLN A 325 3.21 21.22 -33.15
C GLN A 325 2.78 20.87 -31.73
N PHE A 326 2.90 19.59 -31.36
CA PHE A 326 2.55 19.07 -30.05
C PHE A 326 3.79 18.50 -29.34
N LYS A 327 3.76 18.53 -28.01
CA LYS A 327 4.70 17.84 -27.14
C LYS A 327 3.92 17.00 -26.12
N ILE A 328 4.48 15.88 -25.71
CA ILE A 328 3.92 15.05 -24.65
C ILE A 328 4.89 15.02 -23.48
N GLU A 329 4.37 15.23 -22.29
CA GLU A 329 5.13 15.05 -21.06
C GLU A 329 5.31 13.53 -20.83
N SER A 330 6.55 13.10 -20.71
CA SER A 330 6.90 11.68 -20.89
C SER A 330 6.48 10.81 -19.71
N ASP A 331 6.39 11.35 -18.50
CA ASP A 331 5.97 10.67 -17.27
C ASP A 331 4.46 10.75 -17.02
N THR A 332 3.81 11.87 -17.35
CA THR A 332 2.38 12.05 -17.08
C THR A 332 1.47 11.67 -18.25
N GLY A 333 1.98 11.69 -19.48
CA GLY A 333 1.18 11.53 -20.70
C GLY A 333 0.37 12.78 -21.06
N ILE A 334 0.64 13.94 -20.44
CA ILE A 334 -0.03 15.19 -20.75
C ILE A 334 0.42 15.69 -22.13
N LEU A 335 -0.53 15.71 -23.07
CA LEU A 335 -0.36 16.30 -24.39
C LEU A 335 -0.49 17.82 -24.29
N SER A 336 0.43 18.55 -24.92
CA SER A 336 0.49 20.00 -24.90
C SER A 336 0.91 20.58 -26.24
N ILE A 337 0.62 21.87 -26.43
CA ILE A 337 1.00 22.65 -27.60
C ILE A 337 2.47 23.06 -27.46
N HIS A 338 3.25 22.93 -28.54
CA HIS A 338 4.68 23.27 -28.56
C HIS A 338 5.02 24.48 -29.46
N GLU A 339 4.36 24.63 -30.62
CA GLU A 339 4.65 25.71 -31.60
C GLU A 339 3.39 26.51 -31.99
N ASN A 340 3.60 27.74 -32.49
CA ASN A 340 2.54 28.63 -32.99
C ASN A 340 1.72 27.93 -34.08
N PHE A 341 0.44 27.72 -33.81
CA PHE A 341 -0.52 27.26 -34.82
C PHE A 341 -0.83 28.38 -35.81
N ASP A 342 -0.60 28.13 -37.10
CA ASP A 342 -1.30 28.87 -38.16
C ASP A 342 -2.60 28.14 -38.49
N CYS A 343 -3.67 28.53 -37.80
CA CYS A 343 -5.00 27.96 -37.91
C CYS A 343 -5.66 28.15 -39.30
N LEU A 344 -5.05 28.95 -40.18
CA LEU A 344 -5.52 29.18 -41.54
C LEU A 344 -5.06 28.10 -42.53
N LEU A 345 -4.12 27.24 -42.15
CA LEU A 345 -3.54 26.21 -43.03
C LEU A 345 -4.05 24.79 -42.78
N ASN A 346 -4.22 24.35 -41.52
CA ASN A 346 -4.66 22.99 -41.18
C ASN A 346 -5.57 22.97 -39.95
N ARG A 347 -6.73 22.31 -40.07
CA ARG A 347 -7.72 22.13 -38.98
C ARG A 347 -7.64 20.78 -38.26
N GLU A 348 -6.88 19.84 -38.82
CA GLU A 348 -6.74 18.48 -38.30
C GLU A 348 -5.28 18.05 -38.38
N TYR A 349 -4.80 17.34 -37.35
CA TYR A 349 -3.44 16.82 -37.25
C TYR A 349 -3.46 15.34 -36.91
N HIS A 350 -2.63 14.56 -37.61
CA HIS A 350 -2.46 13.12 -37.41
C HIS A 350 -1.03 12.84 -36.95
N PHE A 351 -0.88 12.20 -35.80
CA PHE A 351 0.42 11.81 -35.26
C PHE A 351 0.31 10.55 -34.41
N ARG A 352 1.44 10.01 -33.97
CA ARG A 352 1.50 8.77 -33.20
C ARG A 352 2.11 9.00 -31.82
N VAL A 353 1.53 8.35 -30.82
CA VAL A 353 2.05 8.32 -29.45
C VAL A 353 2.44 6.88 -29.11
N CYS A 354 3.66 6.72 -28.60
CA CYS A 354 4.20 5.44 -28.16
C CYS A 354 4.28 5.44 -26.63
N ALA A 355 3.68 4.42 -26.01
CA ALA A 355 3.84 4.09 -24.60
C ALA A 355 4.85 2.94 -24.51
N LYS A 356 5.90 3.14 -23.73
CA LYS A 356 7.00 2.18 -23.58
C LYS A 356 7.28 1.95 -22.09
N ASP A 357 7.45 0.70 -21.70
CA ASP A 357 7.81 0.36 -20.33
C ASP A 357 9.30 0.60 -20.00
N PHE A 358 9.68 0.42 -18.74
CA PHE A 358 11.09 0.37 -18.30
C PHE A 358 11.61 -1.04 -18.06
N GLY A 359 10.92 -2.06 -18.60
CA GLY A 359 11.30 -3.45 -18.49
C GLY A 359 12.55 -3.82 -19.29
N THR A 360 13.06 -5.03 -19.07
CA THR A 360 14.21 -5.59 -19.82
C THR A 360 13.90 -7.02 -20.27
N PRO A 361 13.63 -7.27 -21.57
CA PRO A 361 13.57 -6.29 -22.66
C PRO A 361 12.39 -5.34 -22.50
N SER A 362 12.54 -4.10 -22.97
CA SER A 362 11.45 -3.13 -22.90
C SER A 362 10.38 -3.41 -23.94
N LEU A 363 9.11 -3.43 -23.56
CA LEU A 363 7.96 -3.58 -24.45
C LEU A 363 7.28 -2.22 -24.69
N SER A 364 6.57 -2.10 -25.82
CA SER A 364 5.95 -0.83 -26.22
C SER A 364 4.78 -1.02 -27.16
N THR A 365 3.80 -0.11 -27.07
CA THR A 365 2.66 -0.02 -27.98
C THR A 365 2.54 1.39 -28.53
N THR A 366 2.06 1.53 -29.77
CA THR A 366 1.84 2.82 -30.43
C THR A 366 0.37 2.99 -30.81
N VAL A 367 -0.16 4.20 -30.64
CA VAL A 367 -1.53 4.58 -31.00
C VAL A 367 -1.56 5.82 -31.90
N ASP A 368 -2.53 5.87 -32.81
CA ASP A 368 -2.81 7.03 -33.65
C ASP A 368 -3.64 8.08 -32.89
N VAL A 369 -3.28 9.35 -33.06
CA VAL A 369 -3.93 10.51 -32.46
C VAL A 369 -4.39 11.48 -33.55
N ILE A 370 -5.66 11.89 -33.45
CA ILE A 370 -6.32 12.82 -34.36
C ILE A 370 -6.72 14.08 -33.57
N ALA A 371 -6.12 15.24 -33.88
CA ALA A 371 -6.34 16.49 -33.14
C ALA A 371 -7.00 17.58 -34.02
N GLU A 372 -8.11 18.16 -33.55
CA GLU A 372 -8.97 19.11 -34.29
C GLU A 372 -9.12 20.47 -33.55
N ILE A 373 -9.11 21.60 -34.30
CA ILE A 373 -9.14 23.00 -33.78
C ILE A 373 -10.53 23.68 -33.94
N ILE A 374 -10.98 24.41 -32.90
CA ILE A 374 -12.20 25.27 -32.87
C ILE A 374 -11.89 26.75 -32.43
N ASP A 375 -12.74 27.77 -32.71
CA ASP A 375 -12.45 29.22 -32.48
C ASP A 375 -13.15 29.85 -31.23
N SER A 376 -12.54 30.81 -30.49
CA SER A 376 -13.21 31.70 -29.47
C SER A 376 -12.35 32.88 -28.88
N ASN A 377 -12.94 34.00 -28.34
CA ASN A 377 -12.30 35.31 -27.95
C ASN A 377 -12.44 35.80 -26.45
N GLY A 378 -11.36 36.21 -25.71
CA GLY A 378 -11.40 37.05 -24.46
C GLY A 378 -10.07 37.14 -23.58
N GLN A 379 -9.93 38.04 -22.57
CA GLN A 379 -8.78 38.20 -21.61
C GLN A 379 -9.06 37.92 -20.07
N PRO A 380 -8.18 37.21 -19.30
CA PRO A 380 -8.48 36.58 -17.99
C PRO A 380 -8.41 37.38 -16.66
N PRO A 381 -9.10 36.94 -15.59
CA PRO A 381 -8.96 37.47 -14.22
C PRO A 381 -7.61 37.10 -13.57
N LEU A 382 -7.21 37.82 -12.50
CA LEU A 382 -5.90 37.66 -11.81
C LEU A 382 -6.07 37.64 -10.27
N PHE A 383 -5.32 36.78 -9.57
CA PHE A 383 -5.30 36.67 -8.10
C PHE A 383 -4.21 37.56 -7.46
N THR A 384 -4.39 37.97 -6.19
CA THR A 384 -3.48 38.89 -5.47
C THR A 384 -2.16 38.24 -5.03
N LYS A 385 -2.17 36.93 -4.76
CA LYS A 385 -0.96 36.12 -4.58
C LYS A 385 -1.08 34.84 -5.40
N PRO A 386 0.04 34.30 -5.90
CA PRO A 386 0.05 33.04 -6.63
C PRO A 386 -0.10 31.80 -5.72
N LEU A 387 0.16 31.93 -4.41
CA LEU A 387 0.16 30.82 -3.44
C LEU A 387 -0.34 31.23 -2.04
N TYR A 388 -1.10 30.35 -1.39
CA TYR A 388 -1.48 30.42 0.02
C TYR A 388 -1.23 29.08 0.74
N ASP A 389 -0.68 29.12 1.95
CA ASP A 389 -0.50 27.94 2.81
C ASP A 389 -1.46 28.01 4.01
N VAL A 390 -2.16 26.91 4.30
CA VAL A 390 -3.13 26.79 5.40
C VAL A 390 -2.88 25.50 6.19
N THR A 391 -3.04 25.56 7.53
CA THR A 391 -2.88 24.41 8.43
C THR A 391 -4.11 24.26 9.32
N ILE A 392 -4.65 23.04 9.41
CA ILE A 392 -5.99 22.75 9.98
C ILE A 392 -5.95 21.33 10.58
N GLY A 393 -6.60 21.09 11.73
CA GLY A 393 -6.76 19.75 12.32
C GLY A 393 -7.83 18.93 11.61
N GLU A 394 -7.70 17.60 11.60
CA GLU A 394 -8.71 16.71 10.99
C GLU A 394 -10.01 16.59 11.79
N ASP A 395 -9.95 16.87 13.09
CA ASP A 395 -11.07 16.87 14.04
C ASP A 395 -12.04 18.06 13.89
N ILE A 396 -11.78 18.92 12.92
CA ILE A 396 -12.56 20.13 12.66
C ILE A 396 -13.94 19.83 12.10
N GLU A 397 -14.94 20.59 12.55
CA GLU A 397 -16.29 20.47 12.04
C GLU A 397 -16.40 20.92 10.57
N SER A 398 -17.17 20.15 9.79
CA SER A 398 -17.59 20.52 8.45
C SER A 398 -18.27 21.89 8.45
N GLY A 399 -17.94 22.74 7.47
CA GLY A 399 -18.41 24.13 7.40
C GLY A 399 -17.41 25.16 7.88
N THR A 400 -16.23 24.75 8.38
CA THR A 400 -15.21 25.70 8.81
C THR A 400 -14.54 26.41 7.62
N CYS A 401 -14.47 27.74 7.70
CA CYS A 401 -13.92 28.62 6.66
C CYS A 401 -12.40 28.80 6.83
N LEU A 402 -11.64 28.42 5.80
CA LEU A 402 -10.18 28.34 5.82
C LEU A 402 -9.47 29.59 5.29
N LEU A 403 -10.11 30.35 4.40
CA LEU A 403 -9.45 31.45 3.70
C LEU A 403 -10.46 32.56 3.41
N LYS A 404 -10.16 33.80 3.83
CA LYS A 404 -10.89 35.03 3.45
C LYS A 404 -9.95 35.92 2.65
N ASN A 405 -10.13 36.02 1.34
CA ASN A 405 -9.25 36.83 0.50
C ASN A 405 -9.95 38.03 -0.13
N GLU A 406 -9.25 39.17 -0.18
CA GLU A 406 -9.71 40.44 -0.74
C GLU A 406 -9.23 40.61 -2.21
N LYS A 407 -10.09 41.15 -3.09
CA LYS A 407 -9.76 41.53 -4.48
C LYS A 407 -9.87 43.06 -4.68
N GLU A 408 -9.02 43.68 -5.49
CA GLU A 408 -9.33 44.93 -6.21
C GLU A 408 -9.52 44.61 -7.70
N VAL A 409 -10.57 45.20 -8.32
CA VAL A 409 -10.90 45.05 -9.75
C VAL A 409 -10.41 46.28 -10.49
#